data_AF-A0A421NV98-F1
#
_entry.id   AF-A0A421NV98-F1
#
_cell.length_a   1.000
_cell.length_b   1.000
_cell.length_c   1.000
_cell.angle_alpha   90.00
_cell.angle_beta   90.00
_cell.angle_gamma   90.00
#
_symmetry.space_group_name_H-M   'P 1'
#
loop_
_entity.id
_entity.type
_entity.pdbx_description
1 polymer ?
#
loop_
_entity_poly.entity_id
_entity_poly.type
_entity_poly.pdbx_seq_one_letter_code
_entity_poly.pdbx_strand_id
1 'polypeptide(L)' 'MNLKPRNILIILTLTYIGFIITNLMTLFFDFNLGIKANTTISLFSDIVFLIYIWLKEQRKNEN' A
#
# COMPACT_ATOMS: atom_id res chain seq x y z
N MET A 1 19.01 8.20 -13.90
CA MET A 1 18.18 7.04 -14.29
C MET A 1 16.79 7.54 -14.65
N ASN A 2 16.36 7.42 -15.92
CA ASN A 2 14.99 7.74 -16.33
C ASN A 2 14.09 6.56 -15.95
N LEU A 3 13.58 6.54 -14.72
CA LEU A 3 12.62 5.54 -14.28
C LEU A 3 11.27 5.84 -14.94
N LYS A 4 10.77 4.92 -15.76
CA LYS A 4 9.42 5.03 -16.33
C LYS A 4 8.39 5.07 -15.18
N PRO A 5 7.34 5.90 -15.25
CA PRO A 5 6.31 6.00 -14.19
C PRO A 5 5.75 4.65 -13.76
N ARG A 6 5.53 3.76 -14.73
CA ARG A 6 5.10 2.37 -14.51
C ARG A 6 6.07 1.54 -13.65
N ASN A 7 7.38 1.73 -13.81
CA ASN A 7 8.38 1.02 -13.00
C ASN A 7 8.39 1.53 -11.55
N ILE A 8 8.19 2.83 -11.35
CA ILE A 8 8.05 3.43 -10.02
C ILE A 8 6.81 2.84 -9.32
N LEU A 9 5.70 2.69 -10.05
CA LEU A 9 4.47 2.08 -9.56
C LEU A 9 4.63 0.62 -9.14
N ILE A 10 5.39 -0.17 -9.90
CA ILE A 10 5.69 -1.56 -9.56
C ILE A 10 6.52 -1.62 -8.27
N ILE A 11 7.57 -0.81 -8.16
CA ILE A 11 8.40 -0.74 -6.95
C ILE A 11 7.56 -0.30 -5.75
N LEU A 12 6.71 0.71 -5.93
CA LEU A 12 5.80 1.20 -4.89
C LEU A 12 4.85 0.08 -4.42
N THR A 13 4.28 -0.67 -5.35
CA THR A 13 3.39 -1.80 -5.03
C THR A 13 4.11 -2.86 -4.21
N LEU A 14 5.34 -3.22 -4.59
CA LEU A 14 6.14 -4.19 -3.83
C LEU A 14 6.44 -3.71 -2.41
N THR A 15 6.78 -2.43 -2.23
CA THR A 15 6.99 -1.83 -0.91
C THR A 15 5.73 -1.89 -0.04
N TYR A 16 4.58 -1.54 -0.62
CA TYR A 16 3.29 -1.58 0.10
C TYR A 16 2.85 -3.01 0.44
N ILE A 17 3.16 -4.02 -0.38
CA ILE A 17 2.96 -5.43 -0.01
C ILE A 17 3.72 -5.76 1.28
N GLY A 18 4.96 -5.29 1.41
CA GLY A 18 5.74 -5.42 2.64
C GLY A 18 5.04 -4.79 3.85
N PHE A 19 4.59 -3.54 3.72
CA PHE A 19 3.85 -2.84 4.78
C PHE A 19 2.55 -3.56 5.18
N ILE A 20 1.80 -4.07 4.21
CA ILE A 20 0.57 -4.84 4.45
C ILE A 20 0.90 -6.12 5.23
N ILE A 21 1.94 -6.86 4.84
CA ILE A 21 2.35 -8.06 5.57
C ILE A 21 2.74 -7.73 7.00
N THR A 22 3.55 -6.68 7.24
CA THR A 22 3.95 -6.28 8.59
C THR A 22 2.76 -5.84 9.44
N ASN A 23 1.82 -5.10 8.85
CA ASN A 23 0.62 -4.67 9.54
C ASN A 23 -0.31 -5.86 9.85
N LEU A 24 -0.45 -6.82 8.93
CA LEU A 24 -1.21 -8.05 9.20
C LEU A 24 -0.59 -8.82 10.38
N MET A 25 0.74 -8.99 10.41
CA MET A 25 1.43 -9.58 11.55
C MET A 25 1.07 -8.89 12.87
N THR A 26 1.12 -7.55 12.90
CA THR A 26 0.74 -6.78 14.09
C THR A 26 -0.71 -7.01 14.54
N LEU A 27 -1.65 -7.30 13.62
CA LEU A 27 -3.02 -7.66 13.99
C LEU A 27 -3.13 -9.05 14.64
N PHE A 28 -2.33 -10.02 14.17
CA PHE A 28 -2.35 -11.40 14.64
C PHE A 28 -1.52 -11.63 15.92
N PHE A 29 -0.58 -10.75 16.23
CA PHE A 29 0.20 -10.81 17.46
C PHE A 29 -0.54 -10.15 18.65
N ASP A 30 -0.05 -10.42 19.86
CA ASP A 30 -0.67 -9.97 21.11
C ASP A 30 -0.29 -8.52 21.47
N PHE A 31 -0.61 -7.60 20.55
CA PHE A 31 -0.43 -6.16 20.74
C PHE A 31 -1.65 -5.50 21.39
N ASN A 32 -1.43 -4.36 22.05
CA ASN A 32 -2.49 -3.56 22.66
C ASN A 32 -3.52 -3.08 21.61
N LEU A 33 -4.77 -2.91 22.03
CA LEU A 33 -5.90 -2.53 21.18
C LEU A 33 -5.63 -1.26 20.36
N GLY A 34 -4.96 -0.27 20.95
CA GLY A 34 -4.59 0.98 20.27
C GLY A 34 -3.64 0.76 19.08
N ILE A 35 -2.69 -0.17 19.22
CA ILE A 35 -1.77 -0.55 18.14
C ILE A 35 -2.55 -1.27 17.04
N LYS A 36 -3.40 -2.25 17.40
CA LYS A 36 -4.24 -2.97 16.44
C LYS A 36 -5.19 -2.06 15.67
N ALA A 37 -5.80 -1.07 16.34
CA ALA A 37 -6.65 -0.07 15.70
C ALA A 37 -5.86 0.80 14.70
N ASN A 38 -4.70 1.31 15.10
CA ASN A 38 -3.83 2.08 14.22
C ASN A 38 -3.40 1.25 12.99
N THR A 39 -2.97 0.02 13.20
CA THR A 39 -2.58 -0.92 12.16
C THR A 39 -3.72 -1.24 11.19
N THR A 40 -4.95 -1.37 11.68
CA THR A 40 -6.14 -1.58 10.82
C THR A 40 -6.38 -0.38 9.91
N ILE A 41 -6.27 0.84 10.46
CA ILE A 41 -6.41 2.09 9.69
C ILE A 41 -5.28 2.21 8.66
N SER A 42 -4.04 1.89 9.05
CA SER A 42 -2.89 1.87 8.14
C SER A 42 -3.10 0.90 6.97
N LEU A 43 -3.56 -0.33 7.23
CA LEU A 43 -3.88 -1.30 6.18
C LEU A 43 -4.91 -0.79 5.19
N PHE A 44 -5.99 -0.19 5.70
CA PHE A 44 -7.04 0.34 4.84
C PHE A 44 -6.51 1.50 3.98
N SER A 45 -5.76 2.43 4.59
CA SER A 45 -5.10 3.53 3.88
C SER A 45 -4.16 3.03 2.78
N ASP A 46 -3.34 2.04 3.09
CA ASP A 46 -2.35 1.45 2.18
C ASP A 46 -3.01 0.84 0.94
N ILE A 47 -4.09 0.08 1.13
CA ILE A 47 -4.86 -0.54 0.05
C ILE A 47 -5.55 0.53 -0.81
N VAL A 48 -6.24 1.49 -0.19
CA VAL A 48 -6.94 2.57 -0.92
C VAL A 48 -5.95 3.41 -1.72
N PHE A 49 -4.80 3.74 -1.15
CA PHE A 49 -3.75 4.50 -1.83
C PHE A 49 -3.19 3.77 -3.05
N LEU A 50 -2.87 2.48 -2.93
CA LEU A 50 -2.42 1.68 -4.06
C LEU A 50 -3.45 1.64 -5.18
N ILE A 51 -4.72 1.37 -4.85
CA ILE A 51 -5.81 1.34 -5.82
C ILE A 51 -5.92 2.70 -6.54
N TYR A 52 -5.88 3.80 -5.79
CA TYR A 52 -5.98 5.14 -6.35
C TYR A 52 -4.87 5.44 -7.36
N ILE A 53 -3.60 5.15 -7.03
CA ILE A 53 -2.49 5.41 -7.96
C ILE A 53 -2.58 4.53 -9.20
N TRP A 54 -2.92 3.25 -9.04
CA TRP A 54 -3.09 2.35 -10.18
C TRP A 54 -4.21 2.81 -11.12
N LEU A 55 -5.36 3.23 -10.58
CA LEU A 55 -6.44 3.81 -11.38
C LEU A 55 -6.03 5.11 -12.08
N LYS A 56 -5.26 5.96 -11.41
CA LYS A 56 -4.76 7.22 -11.98
C LYS A 56 -3.79 6.97 -13.15
N GLU A 57 -2.90 6.00 -13.04
CA GLU A 57 -1.97 5.64 -14.11
C GLU A 57 -2.68 5.00 -15.31
N GLN A 58 -3.69 4.16 -15.08
CA GLN A 58 -4.51 3.60 -16.16
C GLN A 58 -5.15 4.72 -17.00
N ARG A 59 -5.82 5.69 -16.34
CA ARG A 59 -6.43 6.85 -17.03
C ARG A 59 -5.42 7.74 -17.77
N LYS A 60 -4.15 7.75 -17.35
CA LYS A 60 -3.08 8.49 -18.02
C LYS A 60 -2.56 7.78 -19.26
N ASN A 61 -2.67 6.45 -19.32
CA ASN A 61 -2.29 5.67 -20.50
C ASN A 61 -3.42 5.57 -21.55
N GLU A 62 -4.66 5.88 -21.17
CA GLU A 62 -5.83 5.92 -22.07
C GLU A 62 -6.05 7.27 -22.78
N ASN A 63 -5.45 8.35 -22.30
CA ASN A 63 -5.47 9.70 -22.92
C ASN A 63 -4.13 10.03 -23.56
#